data_AF-A0A347Z673-F1
#
_entry.id   AF-A0A347Z673-F1
#
_cell.length_a   1.000
_cell.length_b   1.000
_cell.length_c   1.000
_cell.angle_alpha   90.00
_cell.angle_beta   90.00
_cell.angle_gamma   90.00
#
_symmetry.space_group_name_H-M   'P 1'
#
loop_
_entity.id
_entity.type
_entity.pdbx_description
1 polymer ?
#
loop_
_entity_poly.entity_id
_entity_poly.type
_entity_poly.pdbx_seq_one_letter_code
_entity_poly.pdbx_strand_id
1 'polypeptide(L)'
;MVYFNSYLFLLMVLLFFFLFNTKMHLLRALLILEAMMLNALVISVLFLGSFQYEPFMFLLLLTFAVVEAGIGLSLLLTFMKTTGSDMIKSSLF
;
A
#
# COMPACT_ATOMS: atom_id res chain seq x y z
N MET A 1 0.38 -10.72 -21.82
CA MET A 1 -0.20 -10.75 -20.47
C MET A 1 0.75 -11.34 -19.43
N VAL A 2 1.31 -12.54 -19.64
CA VAL A 2 2.24 -13.17 -18.66
C VAL A 2 3.46 -12.30 -18.35
N TYR A 3 4.13 -11.75 -19.37
CA TYR A 3 5.28 -10.84 -19.16
C TYR A 3 4.93 -9.58 -18.35
N PHE A 4 3.76 -9.00 -18.60
CA PHE A 4 3.29 -7.82 -17.87
C PHE A 4 3.06 -8.14 -16.38
N ASN A 5 2.38 -9.26 -16.10
CA ASN A 5 2.21 -9.73 -14.72
C ASN A 5 3.55 -10.01 -14.03
N SER A 6 4.54 -10.60 -14.72
CA SER A 6 5.86 -10.81 -14.12
C SER A 6 6.57 -9.51 -13.75
N TYR A 7 6.41 -8.43 -14.53
CA TYR A 7 6.95 -7.12 -14.17
C TYR A 7 6.23 -6.51 -12.96
N LEU A 8 4.90 -6.65 -12.86
CA LEU A 8 4.13 -6.19 -11.70
C LEU A 8 4.51 -6.95 -10.42
N PHE A 9 4.74 -8.26 -10.51
CA PHE A 9 5.25 -9.04 -9.38
C PHE A 9 6.66 -8.61 -8.96
N LEU A 10 7.56 -8.34 -9.92
CA LEU A 10 8.89 -7.81 -9.61
C LEU A 10 8.79 -6.45 -8.90
N LEU A 11 7.90 -5.57 -9.37
CA LEU A 11 7.64 -4.28 -8.74
C LEU A 11 7.16 -4.45 -7.29
N MET A 12 6.29 -5.43 -7.02
CA MET A 12 5.79 -5.70 -5.66
C MET A 12 6.93 -6.09 -4.72
N VAL A 13 7.85 -6.94 -5.18
CA VAL A 13 9.04 -7.34 -4.42
C VAL A 13 9.94 -6.14 -4.13
N LEU A 14 10.18 -5.27 -5.12
CA LEU A 14 10.97 -4.05 -4.95
C LEU A 14 10.34 -3.11 -3.93
N LEU A 15 9.03 -2.86 -4.03
CA LEU A 15 8.30 -2.01 -3.08
C LEU A 15 8.37 -2.58 -1.65
N PHE A 16 8.31 -3.90 -1.50
CA PHE A 16 8.47 -4.55 -0.20
C PHE A 16 9.87 -4.29 0.40
N PHE A 17 10.94 -4.39 -0.41
CA PHE A 17 12.28 -4.02 0.03
C PHE A 17 12.39 -2.53 0.41
N PHE A 18 11.75 -1.64 -0.35
CA PHE A 18 11.71 -0.21 0.00
C PHE A 18 11.00 0.05 1.33
N LEU A 19 9.93 -0.70 1.63
CA LEU A 19 9.18 -0.58 2.87
C LEU A 19 10.04 -0.92 4.11
N PHE A 20 10.89 -1.93 4.05
CA PHE A 20 11.81 -2.24 5.17
C PHE A 20 12.93 -1.21 5.34
N ASN A 21 13.30 -0.52 4.26
CA ASN A 21 14.33 0.52 4.29
C ASN A 21 13.80 1.86 4.82
N THR A 22 12.48 2.10 4.84
CA THR A 22 11.93 3.34 5.40
C THR A 22 11.85 3.31 6.91
N LYS A 23 12.89 3.84 7.58
CA LYS A 23 12.97 3.92 9.04
C LYS A 23 12.72 5.30 9.64
N MET A 24 12.77 6.37 8.83
CA MET A 24 12.86 7.74 9.35
C MET A 24 11.52 8.47 9.46
N HIS A 25 10.63 8.31 8.46
CA HIS A 25 9.39 9.09 8.37
C HIS A 25 8.21 8.16 8.09
N LEU A 26 7.16 8.28 8.90
CA LEU A 26 5.94 7.47 8.74
C LEU A 26 5.21 7.80 7.44
N LEU A 27 5.23 9.06 7.00
CA LEU A 27 4.64 9.45 5.72
C LEU A 27 5.26 8.70 4.54
N ARG A 28 6.58 8.45 4.55
CA ARG A 28 7.25 7.68 3.49
C ARG A 28 6.80 6.22 3.47
N ALA A 29 6.59 5.64 4.64
CA ALA A 29 6.08 4.27 4.74
C ALA A 29 4.65 4.17 4.21
N LEU A 30 3.79 5.14 4.52
CA LEU A 30 2.41 5.20 3.99
C LEU A 30 2.36 5.34 2.46
N LEU A 31 3.22 6.19 1.88
CA LEU A 31 3.30 6.33 0.42
C LEU A 31 3.73 5.05 -0.28
N ILE A 32 4.68 4.30 0.31
CA ILE A 32 5.09 3.00 -0.24
C ILE A 32 3.95 1.98 -0.13
N LEU A 33 3.22 1.99 0.99
CA LEU A 33 2.06 1.12 1.19
C LEU A 33 0.96 1.41 0.16
N GLU A 34 0.68 2.68 -0.12
CA GLU A 34 -0.28 3.10 -1.16
C GLU A 34 0.14 2.62 -2.55
N ALA A 35 1.44 2.72 -2.89
CA ALA A 35 1.98 2.19 -4.14
C ALA A 35 1.86 0.66 -4.24
N MET A 36 2.05 -0.07 -3.13
CA MET A 36 1.85 -1.53 -3.07
C MET A 36 0.38 -1.90 -3.26
N MET A 37 -0.54 -1.17 -2.63
CA MET A 37 -1.98 -1.37 -2.76
C MET A 37 -2.46 -1.12 -4.19
N LEU A 38 -1.95 -0.07 -4.85
CA LEU A 38 -2.26 0.21 -6.25
C LEU A 38 -1.75 -0.91 -7.17
N ASN A 39 -0.53 -1.40 -6.97
CA ASN A 39 0.01 -2.52 -7.75
C ASN A 39 -0.84 -3.80 -7.56
N ALA A 40 -1.27 -4.09 -6.33
CA ALA A 40 -2.17 -5.20 -6.03
C ALA A 40 -3.54 -5.05 -6.72
N LEU A 41 -4.11 -3.84 -6.75
CA LEU A 41 -5.35 -3.55 -7.47
C LEU A 41 -5.19 -3.77 -8.97
N VAL A 42 -4.08 -3.34 -9.59
CA VAL A 42 -3.81 -3.59 -11.03
C VAL A 42 -3.72 -5.10 -11.32
N ILE A 43 -3.01 -5.86 -10.48
CA ILE A 43 -2.93 -7.33 -10.61
C ILE A 43 -4.32 -7.94 -10.49
N SER A 44 -5.15 -7.45 -9.55
CA SER A 44 -6.52 -7.96 -9.37
C SER A 44 -7.40 -7.72 -10.60
N VAL A 45 -7.35 -6.54 -11.24
CA VAL A 45 -8.12 -6.25 -12.46
C VAL A 45 -7.74 -7.20 -13.59
N LEU A 46 -6.43 -7.42 -13.79
CA LEU A 46 -5.94 -8.31 -14.83
C LEU A 46 -6.36 -9.76 -14.58
N PHE A 47 -6.35 -10.19 -13.32
CA PHE A 47 -6.77 -11.53 -12.94
C PHE A 47 -8.29 -11.69 -13.12
N LEU A 48 -9.11 -10.83 -12.51
CA LEU A 48 -10.57 -10.90 -12.63
C LEU A 48 -11.05 -10.77 -14.08
N GLY A 49 -10.41 -9.90 -14.87
CA GLY A 49 -10.70 -9.76 -16.30
C GLY A 49 -10.42 -11.02 -17.12
N SER A 50 -9.43 -11.83 -16.71
CA SER A 50 -9.13 -13.11 -17.38
C SER A 50 -10.15 -14.21 -17.10
N PHE A 51 -10.80 -14.18 -15.93
CA PHE A 51 -11.81 -15.16 -15.53
C PHE A 51 -13.25 -14.74 -15.86
N GLN A 52 -13.46 -13.58 -16.49
CA GLN A 52 -14.80 -13.02 -16.76
C GLN A 52 -15.66 -12.92 -15.48
N TYR A 53 -15.04 -12.66 -14.32
CA TYR A 53 -15.79 -12.45 -13.09
C TYR A 53 -16.52 -11.11 -13.10
N GLU A 54 -17.65 -11.06 -12.38
CA GLU A 54 -18.41 -9.83 -12.15
C GLU A 54 -17.54 -8.72 -11.55
N PRO A 55 -17.65 -7.46 -12.04
CA PRO A 55 -16.84 -6.33 -11.56
C PRO A 55 -17.08 -5.98 -10.09
N PHE A 56 -18.10 -6.56 -9.46
CA PHE A 56 -18.43 -6.36 -8.05
C PHE A 56 -17.27 -6.71 -7.10
N MET A 57 -16.54 -7.79 -7.39
CA MET A 57 -15.43 -8.22 -6.53
C MET A 57 -14.25 -7.22 -6.58
N PHE A 58 -14.01 -6.60 -7.74
CA PHE A 58 -13.02 -5.52 -7.87
C PHE A 58 -13.46 -4.27 -7.10
N LEU A 59 -14.74 -3.87 -7.19
CA LEU A 59 -15.28 -2.73 -6.45
C LEU A 59 -15.16 -2.93 -4.93
N LEU A 60 -15.45 -4.14 -4.44
CA LEU A 60 -15.28 -4.48 -3.04
C LEU A 60 -13.82 -4.34 -2.60
N LEU A 61 -12.86 -4.87 -3.36
CA LEU A 61 -11.43 -4.71 -3.08
C LEU A 61 -11.00 -3.23 -3.07
N LEU A 62 -11.52 -2.44 -4.01
CA LEU A 62 -11.24 -1.00 -4.07
C LEU A 62 -11.77 -0.26 -2.84
N THR A 63 -12.95 -0.61 -2.33
CA THR A 63 -13.47 0.00 -1.09
C THR A 63 -12.61 -0.31 0.12
N PHE A 64 -12.12 -1.55 0.27
CA PHE A 64 -11.19 -1.90 1.35
C PHE A 64 -9.87 -1.15 1.23
N ALA A 65 -9.34 -0.99 0.02
CA ALA A 65 -8.09 -0.25 -0.20
C ALA A 65 -8.19 1.23 0.21
N VAL A 66 -9.30 1.89 -0.13
CA VAL A 66 -9.52 3.30 0.26
C VAL A 66 -9.70 3.44 1.77
N VAL A 67 -10.40 2.50 2.42
CA VAL A 67 -10.60 2.51 3.87
C VAL A 67 -9.27 2.30 4.62
N GLU A 68 -8.42 1.38 4.17
CA GLU A 68 -7.09 1.18 4.75
C GLU A 68 -6.23 2.46 4.69
N ALA A 69 -6.20 3.11 3.53
CA ALA A 69 -5.48 4.38 3.35
C ALA A 69 -6.01 5.49 4.27
N GLY A 70 -7.34 5.58 4.41
CA GLY A 70 -7.99 6.54 5.31
C GLY A 70 -7.63 6.31 6.79
N ILE A 71 -7.64 5.04 7.23
CA ILE A 71 -7.23 4.66 8.59
C ILE A 71 -5.74 4.97 8.80
N GLY A 72 -4.87 4.65 7.83
CA GLY A 72 -3.43 4.93 7.92
C GLY A 72 -3.12 6.42 8.10
N LEU A 73 -3.78 7.30 7.35
CA LEU A 73 -3.63 8.75 7.49
C LEU A 73 -4.18 9.28 8.82
N SER A 74 -5.31 8.76 9.29
CA SER A 74 -5.86 9.14 10.59
C SER A 74 -4.90 8.81 11.74
N LEU A 75 -4.21 7.66 11.64
CA LEU A 75 -3.22 7.23 12.62
C LEU A 75 -1.99 8.13 12.60
N LEU A 76 -1.48 8.49 11.41
CA LEU A 76 -0.40 9.47 11.28
C LEU A 76 -0.75 10.81 11.93
N LEU A 77 -1.98 11.30 11.74
CA LEU A 77 -2.44 12.54 12.33
C LEU A 77 -2.49 12.47 13.86
N THR A 78 -2.92 11.34 14.43
CA THR A 78 -2.85 11.14 15.88
C THR A 78 -1.42 11.04 16.40
N PHE A 79 -0.52 10.38 15.66
CA PHE A 79 0.89 10.29 16.02
C PHE A 79 1.55 11.67 16.07
N MET A 80 1.37 12.48 15.01
CA MET A 80 1.91 13.85 14.96
C MET A 80 1.36 14.73 16.09
N LYS A 81 0.09 14.56 16.50
CA LYS A 81 -0.48 15.28 17.65
C LYS A 81 0.20 14.94 18.97
N THR A 82 0.72 13.71 19.12
CA THR A 82 1.36 13.26 20.37
C THR A 82 2.87 13.51 20.41
N THR A 83 3.59 13.31 19.30
CA THR A 83 5.06 13.41 19.25
C THR A 83 5.55 14.74 18.68
N GLY A 84 4.67 15.54 18.09
CA GLY A 84 5.01 16.80 17.42
C GLY A 84 5.85 16.64 16.14
N SER A 85 6.16 15.41 15.71
CA SER A 85 6.94 15.14 14.51
C SER A 85 6.55 13.81 13.85
N ASP A 86 6.72 13.72 12.52
CA ASP A 86 6.48 12.51 11.74
C ASP A 86 7.63 11.48 11.83
N MET A 87 8.62 11.73 12.70
CA MET A 87 9.77 10.85 12.80
C MET A 87 9.46 9.61 13.64
N ILE A 88 9.69 8.44 13.07
CA ILE A 88 9.66 7.18 13.79
C ILE A 88 10.96 7.07 14.60
N LYS A 89 10.97 7.66 15.80
CA LYS A 89 12.05 7.45 16.77
C LYS A 89 11.71 6.25 17.65
N SER A 90 12.56 5.23 17.66
CA SER A 90 12.53 4.22 18.71
C SER A 90 13.00 4.89 20.01
N SER A 91 12.08 5.21 20.92
CA SER A 91 12.42 5.62 22.29
C SER A 91 12.87 4.40 23.12
N LEU A 92 13.92 3.72 22.65
CA LEU A 92 14.51 2.57 23.32
C LEU A 92 16.02 2.76 23.52
N PHE A 93 16.39 3.98 23.90
CA PHE A 93 17.50 4.32 24.80
C PHE A 93 17.15 5.62 25.52
#